data_AF-A0A965BTY7-F1
#
_entry.id   AF-A0A965BTY7-F1
#
_cell.length_a   1.000
_cell.length_b   1.000
_cell.length_c   1.000
_cell.angle_alpha   90.00
_cell.angle_beta   90.00
_cell.angle_gamma   90.00
#
_symmetry.space_group_name_H-M   'P 1'
#
loop_
_entity.id
_entity.type
_entity.pdbx_description
1 polymer ?
#
loop_
_entity_poly.entity_id
_entity_poly.type
_entity_poly.pdbx_seq_one_letter_code
_entity_poly.pdbx_strand_id
1 'polypeptide(L)'
;MDSTDRIHLCFALGKALEDRQQFDEAFAFYERGNALKQAECGYDADKLEEELLTQKALFDQQFFSERADMGCESSAPIFVVGLPRAGSTLLEQILASHSEVDGTMELANIIGTANRLGGRNHHRGESRYPSILSELDPAQAKQLGESYIA
;
A
#
# COMPACT_ATOMS: atom_id res chain seq x y z
N MET A 1 -21.85 23.68 -2.25
CA MET A 1 -21.10 22.81 -3.16
C MET A 1 -19.98 22.21 -2.33
N ASP A 2 -19.93 20.89 -2.25
CA ASP A 2 -18.89 20.19 -1.49
C ASP A 2 -17.50 20.42 -2.11
N SER A 3 -16.43 20.21 -1.34
CA SER A 3 -15.05 20.33 -1.84
C SER A 3 -14.81 19.36 -3.01
N THR A 4 -15.30 18.13 -2.86
CA THR A 4 -15.31 17.08 -3.90
C THR A 4 -16.02 17.54 -5.19
N ASP A 5 -17.20 18.18 -5.06
CA ASP A 5 -17.95 18.68 -6.21
C ASP A 5 -17.16 19.73 -6.99
N ARG A 6 -16.42 20.60 -6.30
CA ARG A 6 -15.61 21.66 -6.93
C ARG A 6 -14.42 21.06 -7.68
N ILE A 7 -13.79 20.03 -7.13
CA ILE A 7 -12.71 19.29 -7.79
C ILE A 7 -13.26 18.66 -9.08
N HIS A 8 -14.37 17.92 -9.00
CA HIS A 8 -14.97 17.29 -10.17
C HIS A 8 -15.39 18.30 -11.23
N LEU A 9 -15.96 19.45 -10.84
CA LEU A 9 -16.34 20.51 -11.78
C LEU A 9 -15.12 21.10 -12.50
N CYS A 10 -13.99 21.28 -11.80
CA CYS A 10 -12.75 21.75 -12.42
C CYS A 10 -12.27 20.77 -13.49
N PHE A 11 -12.23 19.46 -13.21
CA PHE A 11 -11.84 18.47 -14.22
C PHE A 11 -12.83 18.38 -15.39
N ALA A 12 -14.14 18.48 -15.12
CA ALA A 12 -15.16 18.46 -16.18
C ALA A 12 -15.05 19.68 -17.11
N LEU A 13 -14.82 20.87 -16.55
CA LEU A 13 -14.60 22.09 -17.34
C LEU A 13 -13.29 22.04 -18.12
N GLY A 14 -12.21 21.57 -17.49
CA GLY A 14 -10.94 21.32 -18.15
C GLY A 14 -11.11 20.41 -19.37
N LYS A 15 -11.84 19.30 -19.21
CA LYS A 15 -12.10 18.37 -20.31
C LYS A 15 -12.93 18.98 -21.44
N ALA A 16 -13.99 19.70 -21.09
CA ALA A 16 -14.86 20.34 -22.08
C ALA A 16 -14.14 21.44 -22.88
N LEU A 17 -13.14 22.11 -22.30
CA LEU A 17 -12.31 23.11 -22.98
C LEU A 17 -11.23 22.45 -23.84
N GLU A 18 -10.62 21.37 -23.34
CA GLU A 18 -9.67 20.55 -24.10
C GLU A 18 -10.33 19.99 -25.37
N ASP A 19 -11.57 19.49 -25.27
CA ASP A 19 -12.34 18.98 -26.42
C ASP A 19 -12.65 20.08 -27.46
N ARG A 20 -12.65 21.34 -27.04
CA ARG A 20 -12.77 22.53 -27.90
C ARG A 20 -11.41 23.08 -28.36
N GLN A 21 -10.32 22.37 -28.06
CA GLN A 21 -8.93 22.76 -28.36
C GLN A 21 -8.49 24.07 -27.67
N GLN A 22 -9.18 24.48 -26.59
CA GLN A 22 -8.82 25.64 -25.77
C GLN A 22 -7.87 25.20 -24.64
N PHE A 23 -6.65 24.83 -25.01
CA PHE A 23 -5.73 24.13 -24.10
C PHE A 23 -5.27 24.98 -22.90
N ASP A 24 -5.03 26.28 -23.09
CA ASP A 24 -4.58 27.15 -21.99
C ASP A 24 -5.63 27.26 -20.89
N GLU A 25 -6.89 27.48 -21.28
CA GLU A 25 -8.02 27.54 -20.34
C GLU A 25 -8.29 26.16 -19.71
N ALA A 26 -8.19 25.08 -20.49
CA ALA A 26 -8.32 23.72 -19.99
C ALA A 26 -7.29 23.43 -18.89
N PHE A 27 -6.03 23.79 -19.13
CA PHE A 27 -4.95 23.58 -18.17
C PHE A 27 -5.16 24.38 -16.89
N ALA A 28 -5.63 25.63 -16.98
CA ALA A 28 -5.95 26.44 -15.79
C ALA A 28 -7.02 25.76 -14.91
N PHE A 29 -8.01 25.10 -15.51
CA PHE A 29 -9.00 24.32 -14.75
C PHE A 29 -8.43 23.02 -14.18
N TYR A 30 -7.57 22.31 -14.91
CA TYR A 30 -6.87 21.13 -14.39
C TYR A 30 -5.95 21.48 -13.22
N GLU A 31 -5.17 22.55 -13.33
CA GLU A 31 -4.30 23.05 -12.25
C GLU A 31 -5.12 23.40 -11.01
N ARG A 32 -6.25 24.10 -11.18
CA ARG A 32 -7.15 24.42 -10.07
C ARG A 32 -7.74 23.17 -9.41
N GLY A 33 -8.15 22.18 -10.22
CA GLY A 33 -8.64 20.90 -9.74
C GLY A 33 -7.57 20.13 -8.94
N ASN A 34 -6.34 20.12 -9.45
CA ASN A 34 -5.18 19.51 -8.79
C ASN A 34 -4.84 20.20 -7.48
N ALA A 35 -4.83 21.53 -7.42
CA ALA A 35 -4.55 22.28 -6.20
C ALA A 35 -5.59 22.00 -5.10
N LEU A 36 -6.87 21.92 -5.47
CA LEU A 36 -7.94 21.53 -4.55
C LEU A 36 -7.78 20.08 -4.08
N LYS A 37 -7.47 19.16 -5.01
CA LYS A 37 -7.27 17.74 -4.67
C LYS A 37 -6.04 17.53 -3.78
N GLN A 38 -4.96 18.27 -4.02
CA GLN A 38 -3.75 18.23 -3.23
C GLN A 38 -4.01 18.65 -1.78
N ALA A 39 -4.84 19.69 -1.57
CA ALA A 39 -5.25 20.12 -0.24
C ALA A 39 -6.03 19.03 0.54
N GLU A 40 -6.70 18.09 -0.15
CA GLU A 40 -7.38 16.94 0.46
C GLU A 40 -6.51 15.68 0.55
N CYS A 41 -5.43 15.59 -0.23
CA CYS A 41 -4.67 14.35 -0.39
C CYS A 41 -3.94 13.91 0.90
N GLY A 42 -3.73 14.83 1.85
CA GLY A 42 -3.02 14.54 3.11
C GLY A 42 -1.58 14.04 2.93
N TYR A 43 -1.06 14.09 1.70
CA TYR A 43 0.28 13.63 1.37
C TYR A 43 1.33 14.61 1.91
N ASP A 44 2.31 14.05 2.59
CA ASP A 44 3.41 14.77 3.23
C ASP A 44 4.69 13.98 2.96
N ALA A 45 5.55 14.54 2.11
CA ALA A 45 6.75 13.86 1.65
C ALA A 45 7.74 13.62 2.79
N ASP A 46 7.86 14.56 3.73
CA ASP A 46 8.78 14.49 4.85
C ASP A 46 8.33 13.37 5.81
N LYS A 47 7.02 13.26 6.07
CA LYS A 47 6.47 12.15 6.87
C LYS A 47 6.70 10.79 6.22
N LEU A 48 6.48 10.69 4.91
CA LEU A 48 6.75 9.44 4.18
C LEU A 48 8.23 9.06 4.27
N GLU A 49 9.13 10.03 4.13
CA GLU A 49 10.57 9.79 4.27
C GLU A 49 10.93 9.29 5.68
N GLU A 50 10.39 9.91 6.72
CA GLU A 50 10.58 9.49 8.11
C GLU A 50 10.07 8.05 8.37
N GLU A 51 8.89 7.71 7.85
CA GLU A 51 8.33 6.36 7.92
C GLU A 51 9.23 5.32 7.22
N LEU A 52 9.75 5.65 6.03
CA LEU A 52 10.65 4.77 5.29
C LEU A 52 12.00 4.58 5.99
N LEU A 53 12.57 5.65 6.56
CA LEU A 53 13.81 5.57 7.34
C LEU A 53 13.62 4.71 8.59
N THR A 54 12.49 4.84 9.28
CA THR A 54 12.14 4.02 10.45
C THR A 54 12.01 2.54 10.08
N GLN A 55 11.31 2.22 9.00
CA GLN A 55 11.21 0.85 8.50
C GLN A 55 12.58 0.26 8.16
N LYS A 56 13.43 1.03 7.47
CA LYS A 56 14.78 0.60 7.10
C LYS A 56 15.68 0.38 8.31
N ALA A 57 15.54 1.19 9.36
CA ALA A 57 16.30 1.04 10.60
C ALA A 57 15.83 -0.17 11.41
N LEU A 58 14.53 -0.48 11.39
CA LEU A 58 13.97 -1.61 12.12
C LEU A 58 14.28 -2.96 11.46
N PHE A 59 14.13 -3.06 10.15
CA PHE A 59 14.31 -4.32 9.41
C PHE A 59 15.77 -4.56 9.01
N ASP A 60 16.63 -4.68 10.01
CA ASP A 60 18.03 -5.02 9.84
C ASP A 60 18.31 -6.53 9.92
N GLN A 61 19.57 -6.92 9.74
CA GLN A 61 19.98 -8.32 9.82
C GLN A 61 19.69 -8.94 11.19
N GLN A 62 19.87 -8.18 12.27
CA GLN A 62 19.67 -8.68 13.62
C GLN A 62 18.19 -9.00 13.85
N PHE A 63 17.30 -8.10 13.44
CA PHE A 63 15.85 -8.25 13.53
C PHE A 63 15.38 -9.58 12.93
N PHE A 64 15.87 -9.94 11.73
CA PHE A 64 15.54 -11.20 11.09
C PHE A 64 16.22 -12.40 11.75
N SER A 65 17.48 -12.28 12.18
CA SER A 65 18.21 -13.41 12.79
C SER A 65 17.59 -13.87 14.11
N GLU A 66 17.09 -12.95 14.93
CA GLU A 66 16.40 -13.24 16.19
C GLU A 66 15.04 -13.93 15.99
N ARG A 67 14.50 -13.85 14.76
CA ARG A 67 13.15 -14.29 14.40
C ARG A 67 13.17 -15.39 13.34
N ALA A 68 14.33 -16.00 13.09
CA ALA A 68 14.51 -16.99 12.03
C ALA A 68 13.60 -18.23 12.19
N ASP A 69 13.34 -18.64 13.43
CA ASP A 69 12.52 -19.80 13.77
C ASP A 69 11.07 -19.42 14.15
N MET A 70 10.64 -18.20 13.81
CA MET A 70 9.28 -17.71 14.07
C MET A 70 8.40 -17.78 12.83
N GLY A 71 7.10 -17.98 13.03
CA GLY A 71 6.12 -17.98 11.94
C GLY A 71 5.59 -19.37 11.59
N CYS A 72 5.06 -19.49 10.37
CA CYS A 72 4.53 -20.74 9.83
C CYS A 72 5.56 -21.37 8.88
N GLU A 73 5.85 -22.66 9.05
CA GLU A 73 6.83 -23.40 8.24
C GLU A 73 6.27 -23.83 6.85
N SER A 74 5.06 -23.40 6.49
CA SER A 74 4.46 -23.73 5.20
C SER A 74 5.24 -23.11 4.05
N SER A 75 5.67 -23.95 3.11
CA SER A 75 6.32 -23.51 1.85
C SER A 75 5.31 -23.19 0.75
N ALA A 76 4.01 -23.18 1.04
CA ALA A 76 2.96 -22.95 0.04
C ALA A 76 2.97 -21.53 -0.57
N PRO A 77 3.24 -20.44 0.18
CA PRO A 77 3.20 -19.10 -0.39
C PRO A 77 4.36 -18.81 -1.33
N ILE A 78 4.05 -18.27 -2.50
CA ILE A 78 5.01 -17.62 -3.40
C ILE A 78 4.69 -16.12 -3.42
N PHE A 79 5.62 -15.28 -2.95
CA PHE A 79 5.45 -13.83 -2.97
C PHE A 79 6.10 -13.23 -4.22
N VAL A 80 5.29 -12.56 -5.06
CA VAL A 80 5.78 -11.75 -6.18
C VAL A 80 5.89 -10.30 -5.71
N VAL A 81 7.12 -9.81 -5.53
CA VAL A 81 7.39 -8.45 -5.05
C VAL A 81 7.96 -7.59 -6.17
N GLY A 82 7.38 -6.43 -6.42
CA GLY A 82 7.82 -5.51 -7.45
C GLY A 82 7.10 -4.17 -7.40
N LEU A 83 7.55 -3.22 -8.22
CA LEU A 83 6.89 -1.92 -8.37
C LEU A 83 5.56 -2.06 -9.12
N PRO A 84 4.60 -1.14 -8.89
CA PRO A 84 3.39 -1.07 -9.70
C PRO A 84 3.73 -1.02 -11.19
N ARG A 85 2.97 -1.76 -12.00
CA ARG A 85 3.12 -1.83 -13.47
C ARG A 85 4.42 -2.48 -13.97
N ALA A 86 5.13 -3.25 -13.12
CA ALA A 86 6.31 -4.03 -13.50
C ALA A 86 6.02 -5.42 -14.10
N GLY A 87 4.76 -5.72 -14.43
CA GLY A 87 4.37 -7.02 -15.01
C GLY A 87 4.19 -8.16 -14.01
N SER A 88 3.92 -7.85 -12.73
CA SER A 88 3.66 -8.86 -11.68
C SER A 88 2.53 -9.83 -12.06
N THR A 89 1.45 -9.33 -12.66
CA THR A 89 0.34 -10.16 -13.13
C THR A 89 0.76 -11.18 -14.19
N LEU A 90 1.64 -10.79 -15.12
CA LEU A 90 2.15 -11.73 -16.12
C LEU A 90 3.01 -12.82 -15.47
N LEU A 91 3.84 -12.44 -14.49
CA LEU A 91 4.66 -13.38 -13.75
C LEU A 91 3.81 -14.36 -12.93
N GLU A 92 2.77 -13.87 -12.27
CA GLU A 92 1.77 -14.70 -11.58
C GLU A 92 1.11 -15.69 -12.55
N GLN A 93 0.66 -15.23 -13.73
CA GLN A 93 0.04 -16.10 -14.73
C GLN A 93 0.98 -17.20 -15.21
N ILE A 94 2.26 -16.90 -15.40
CA ILE A 94 3.28 -17.90 -15.75
C ILE A 94 3.42 -18.94 -14.64
N LEU A 95 3.47 -18.52 -13.37
CA LEU A 95 3.56 -19.43 -12.23
C LEU A 95 2.30 -20.31 -12.10
N ALA A 96 1.11 -19.71 -12.20
CA ALA A 96 -0.19 -20.40 -12.14
C ALA A 96 -0.44 -21.33 -13.34
N SER A 97 0.42 -21.32 -14.36
CA SER A 97 0.40 -22.32 -15.44
C SER A 97 0.96 -23.68 -14.97
N HIS A 98 1.61 -23.74 -13.82
CA HIS A 98 2.11 -24.98 -13.21
C HIS A 98 1.01 -25.68 -12.41
N SER A 99 0.89 -27.01 -12.54
CA SER A 99 -0.21 -27.78 -11.92
C SER A 99 -0.25 -27.78 -10.40
N GLU A 100 0.85 -27.40 -9.74
CA GLU A 100 0.98 -27.32 -8.28
C GLU A 100 0.92 -25.89 -7.74
N VAL A 101 0.66 -24.90 -8.60
CA VAL A 101 0.61 -23.49 -8.22
C VAL A 101 -0.75 -22.92 -8.56
N ASP A 102 -1.43 -22.37 -7.56
CA ASP A 102 -2.68 -21.64 -7.74
C ASP A 102 -2.41 -20.13 -7.76
N GLY A 103 -3.05 -19.42 -8.69
CA GLY A 103 -2.95 -17.97 -8.83
C GLY A 103 -4.00 -17.28 -7.97
N THR A 104 -3.58 -16.63 -6.88
CA THR A 104 -4.50 -16.07 -5.88
C THR A 104 -5.00 -14.66 -6.19
N MET A 105 -4.57 -14.05 -7.30
CA MET A 105 -4.72 -12.62 -7.58
C MET A 105 -4.11 -11.73 -6.47
N GLU A 106 -4.48 -10.45 -6.44
CA GLU A 106 -4.07 -9.50 -5.40
C GLU A 106 -4.95 -9.65 -4.14
N LEU A 107 -4.42 -10.29 -3.11
CA LEU A 107 -5.07 -10.42 -1.80
C LEU A 107 -4.74 -9.26 -0.86
N ALA A 108 -5.75 -8.75 -0.16
CA ALA A 108 -5.59 -7.67 0.83
C ALA A 108 -5.04 -8.15 2.20
N ASN A 109 -4.64 -9.42 2.33
CA ASN A 109 -4.35 -10.07 3.61
C ASN A 109 -3.16 -9.45 4.37
N ILE A 110 -2.05 -9.17 3.66
CA ILE A 110 -0.85 -8.57 4.27
C ILE A 110 -1.14 -7.13 4.74
N ILE A 111 -1.78 -6.33 3.88
CA ILE A 111 -2.17 -4.95 4.21
C ILE A 111 -3.14 -4.95 5.40
N GLY A 112 -4.15 -5.83 5.39
CA GLY A 112 -5.08 -5.98 6.50
C GLY A 112 -4.39 -6.41 7.80
N THR A 113 -3.36 -7.25 7.72
CA THR A 113 -2.57 -7.68 8.88
C THR A 113 -1.73 -6.53 9.44
N ALA A 114 -1.01 -5.79 8.59
CA ALA A 114 -0.26 -4.61 9.01
C ALA A 114 -1.17 -3.56 9.67
N ASN A 115 -2.35 -3.29 9.08
CA ASN A 115 -3.34 -2.36 9.64
C ASN A 115 -3.86 -2.83 11.01
N ARG A 116 -4.12 -4.13 11.19
CA ARG A 116 -4.53 -4.69 12.49
C ARG A 116 -3.44 -4.52 13.54
N LEU A 117 -2.19 -4.79 13.17
CA LEU A 117 -1.02 -4.61 14.04
C LEU A 117 -0.76 -3.14 14.38
N GLY A 118 -1.01 -2.23 13.44
CA GLY A 118 -0.90 -0.78 13.63
C GLY A 118 -1.92 -0.20 14.61
N GLY A 119 -3.05 -0.89 14.83
CA GLY A 119 -4.10 -0.50 15.76
C GLY A 119 -5.17 0.41 15.13
N ARG A 120 -6.35 0.48 15.77
CA ARG A 120 -7.57 1.10 15.21
C ARG A 120 -7.59 2.65 15.14
N ASN A 121 -6.56 3.34 15.64
CA ASN A 121 -6.59 4.80 15.83
C ASN A 121 -5.65 5.58 14.90
N HIS A 122 -5.65 5.24 13.60
CA HIS A 122 -4.91 6.01 12.58
C HIS A 122 -5.30 7.51 12.53
N HIS A 123 -6.47 7.89 13.06
CA HIS A 123 -6.95 9.26 13.08
C HIS A 123 -6.57 10.09 14.33
N ARG A 124 -5.89 9.50 15.35
CA ARG A 124 -5.55 10.22 16.60
C ARG A 124 -4.19 9.88 17.23
N GLY A 125 -3.40 8.96 16.68
CA GLY A 125 -2.07 8.63 17.20
C GLY A 125 -1.18 7.95 16.15
N GLU A 126 0.11 7.80 16.48
CA GLU A 126 1.10 7.11 15.64
C GLU A 126 0.76 5.61 15.51
N SER A 127 0.96 5.06 14.31
CA SER A 127 0.80 3.63 14.06
C SER A 127 1.81 2.84 14.89
N ARG A 128 1.40 1.73 15.51
CA ARG A 128 2.33 0.81 16.17
C ARG A 128 3.13 -0.03 15.17
N TYR A 129 2.70 -0.07 13.91
CA TYR A 129 3.42 -0.77 12.85
C TYR A 129 4.46 0.19 12.23
N PRO A 130 5.71 -0.27 11.99
CA PRO A 130 6.17 -1.66 12.08
C PRO A 130 6.73 -2.10 13.44
N SER A 131 6.97 -1.18 14.38
CA SER A 131 7.71 -1.45 15.64
C SER A 131 7.13 -2.59 16.49
N ILE A 132 5.80 -2.76 16.47
CA ILE A 132 5.07 -3.86 17.13
C ILE A 132 5.57 -5.26 16.75
N LEU A 133 6.17 -5.42 15.56
CA LEU A 133 6.73 -6.69 15.13
C LEU A 133 7.89 -7.15 16.04
N SER A 134 8.56 -6.22 16.73
CA SER A 134 9.62 -6.54 17.67
C SER A 134 9.10 -7.19 18.95
N GLU A 135 7.85 -6.92 19.31
CA GLU A 135 7.18 -7.38 20.54
C GLU A 135 6.44 -8.70 20.35
N LEU A 136 6.31 -9.20 19.11
CA LEU A 136 5.60 -10.45 18.84
C LEU A 136 6.33 -11.64 19.44
N ASP A 137 5.60 -12.48 20.17
CA ASP A 137 6.12 -13.78 20.59
C ASP A 137 6.03 -14.82 19.45
N PRO A 138 6.76 -15.95 19.54
CA PRO A 138 6.75 -16.98 18.50
C PRO A 138 5.36 -17.57 18.21
N ALA A 139 4.47 -17.66 19.20
CA ALA A 139 3.14 -18.20 19.02
C ALA A 139 2.25 -17.22 18.23
N GLN A 140 2.35 -15.93 18.51
CA GLN A 140 1.67 -14.86 17.76
C GLN A 140 2.15 -14.81 16.31
N ALA A 141 3.47 -14.87 16.08
CA ALA A 141 4.04 -14.91 14.74
C ALA A 141 3.55 -16.14 13.96
N LYS A 142 3.54 -17.32 14.60
CA LYS A 142 2.99 -18.55 14.01
C LYS A 142 1.52 -18.41 13.64
N GLN A 143 0.71 -17.86 14.54
CA GLN A 143 -0.72 -17.65 14.30
C GLN A 143 -0.98 -16.71 13.12
N LEU A 144 -0.17 -15.64 12.95
CA LEU A 144 -0.27 -14.75 11.79
C LEU A 144 0.01 -15.51 10.49
N GLY A 145 1.06 -16.35 10.48
CA GLY A 145 1.39 -17.19 9.34
C GLY A 145 0.28 -18.20 9.02
N GLU A 146 -0.22 -18.94 10.00
CA GLU A 146 -1.31 -19.91 9.81
C GLU A 146 -2.60 -19.24 9.31
N SER A 147 -2.91 -18.03 9.81
CA SER A 147 -4.06 -17.26 9.36
C SER A 147 -3.92 -16.74 7.92
N TYR A 148 -2.70 -16.63 7.40
CA TYR A 148 -2.45 -16.27 6.00
C TYR A 148 -2.60 -17.47 5.07
N ILE A 149 -2.30 -18.68 5.55
CA ILE A 149 -2.39 -19.93 4.78
C ILE A 149 -3.84 -20.46 4.70
N ALA A 150 -4.63 -20.23 5.75
CA ALA A 150 -6.02 -20.71 5.87
C ALA A 150 -7.00 -19.98 4.94
#